data_AF-E0M506-F1
#
_entry.id   AF-E0M506-F1
#
_cell.length_a   1.000
_cell.length_b   1.000
_cell.length_c   1.000
_cell.angle_alpha   90.00
_cell.angle_beta   90.00
_cell.angle_gamma   90.00
#
_symmetry.space_group_name_H-M   'P 1'
#
loop_
_entity.id
_entity.type
_entity.pdbx_description
1 polymer ?
#
loop_
_entity_poly.entity_id
_entity_poly.type
_entity_poly.pdbx_seq_one_letter_code
_entity_poly.pdbx_strand_id
1 'polypeptide(L)'
;MSKNKIAMNPWDFTLYECDDSSYVMKVMFSEGDYKVDVERFFIVTPYIDIRSIDSEMLKDLSKKIREAPEQYVINEISKENFELI
;
A
#
# COMPACT_ATOMS: atom_id res chain seq x y z
N MET A 1 -18.80 -0.45 2.40
CA MET A 1 -17.63 -0.52 1.52
C MET A 1 -16.96 -1.87 1.75
N SER A 2 -16.94 -2.72 0.73
CA SER A 2 -16.21 -3.99 0.78
C SER A 2 -14.77 -3.71 0.35
N LYS A 3 -13.80 -4.20 1.12
CA LYS A 3 -12.37 -4.09 0.76
C LYS A 3 -11.87 -5.50 0.55
N ASN A 4 -11.70 -5.88 -0.71
CA ASN A 4 -11.20 -7.19 -1.05
C ASN A 4 -9.69 -7.20 -0.88
N LYS A 5 -9.20 -8.06 0.00
CA LYS A 5 -7.76 -8.23 0.17
C LYS A 5 -7.24 -9.11 -0.96
N ILE A 6 -6.42 -8.53 -1.84
CA ILE A 6 -5.90 -9.21 -3.04
C ILE A 6 -4.60 -9.95 -2.73
N ALA A 7 -3.70 -9.29 -1.98
CA ALA A 7 -2.41 -9.86 -1.63
C ALA A 7 -1.97 -9.39 -0.24
N MET A 8 -1.22 -10.22 0.47
CA MET A 8 -0.64 -9.85 1.76
C MET A 8 0.77 -10.38 1.93
N ASN A 9 1.60 -9.57 2.58
CA ASN A 9 2.85 -9.96 3.19
C ASN A 9 2.92 -9.25 4.56
N PRO A 10 2.61 -9.93 5.68
CA PRO A 10 2.29 -9.31 6.98
C PRO A 10 3.32 -8.31 7.53
N TRP A 11 4.58 -8.42 7.08
CA TRP A 11 5.70 -7.61 7.55
C TRP A 11 6.15 -6.55 6.54
N ASP A 12 5.61 -6.58 5.32
CA ASP A 12 5.97 -5.64 4.26
C ASP A 12 4.76 -4.83 3.79
N PHE A 13 3.71 -5.50 3.30
CA PHE A 13 2.57 -4.80 2.70
C PHE A 13 1.27 -5.63 2.70
N THR A 14 0.15 -4.97 2.42
CA THR A 14 -1.13 -5.60 2.11
C THR A 14 -1.82 -4.80 1.01
N LEU A 15 -2.22 -5.46 -0.07
CA LEU A 15 -2.95 -4.85 -1.17
C LEU A 15 -4.46 -5.09 -0.99
N TYR A 16 -5.21 -4.01 -1.07
CA TYR A 16 -6.67 -3.98 -1.06
C TYR A 16 -7.18 -3.49 -2.40
N GLU A 17 -8.22 -4.13 -2.90
CA GLU A 17 -9.08 -3.65 -3.97
C GLU A 17 -10.33 -3.05 -3.33
N CYS A 18 -10.62 -1.81 -3.72
CA CYS A 18 -11.75 -1.02 -3.25
C CYS A 18 -12.92 -1.10 -4.25
N ASP A 19 -14.13 -0.78 -3.78
CA ASP A 19 -15.37 -0.86 -4.58
C ASP A 19 -15.35 0.08 -5.81
N ASP A 20 -14.57 1.15 -5.75
CA ASP A 20 -14.37 2.12 -6.84
C ASP A 20 -13.34 1.65 -7.90
N SER A 21 -12.91 0.38 -7.84
CA SER A 21 -11.80 -0.17 -8.64
C SER A 21 -10.45 0.48 -8.37
N SER A 22 -10.32 1.22 -7.26
CA SER A 22 -9.03 1.68 -6.78
C SER A 22 -8.30 0.57 -6.05
N TYR A 23 -6.97 0.62 -6.10
CA TYR A 23 -6.12 -0.28 -5.35
C TYR A 23 -5.35 0.51 -4.31
N VAL A 24 -5.44 0.07 -3.06
CA VAL A 24 -4.73 0.66 -1.94
C VAL A 24 -3.74 -0.35 -1.40
N MET A 25 -2.46 0.02 -1.37
CA MET A 25 -1.42 -0.75 -0.73
C MET A 25 -1.14 -0.16 0.66
N LYS A 26 -1.40 -0.95 1.69
CA LYS A 26 -0.87 -0.71 3.03
C LYS A 26 0.58 -1.16 3.07
N VAL A 27 1.51 -0.29 3.46
CA VAL A 27 2.94 -0.59 3.58
C VAL A 27 3.36 -0.40 5.03
N MET A 28 4.16 -1.34 5.55
CA MET A 28 4.72 -1.28 6.90
C MET A 28 6.08 -0.58 6.85
N PHE A 29 6.22 0.49 7.61
CA PHE A 29 7.47 1.21 7.81
C PHE A 29 7.97 0.96 9.23
N SER A 30 9.27 0.94 9.44
CA SER A 30 9.85 0.94 10.79
C SER A 30 10.60 2.25 10.98
N GLU A 31 10.08 3.12 11.84
CA GLU A 31 10.60 4.47 12.04
C GLU A 31 11.13 4.69 13.47
N GLY A 32 12.12 5.58 13.59
CA GLY A 32 12.72 6.01 14.86
C GLY A 32 13.74 5.04 15.44
N ASP A 33 14.48 5.52 16.44
CA ASP A 33 15.53 4.74 17.14
C ASP A 33 14.98 3.48 17.84
N TYR A 34 13.68 3.49 18.13
CA TYR A 34 12.96 2.37 18.76
C TYR A 34 12.30 1.42 17.77
N LYS A 35 12.50 1.60 16.45
CA LYS A 35 11.91 0.77 15.38
C LYS A 35 10.41 0.56 15.57
N VAL A 36 9.66 1.66 15.62
CA VAL A 36 8.20 1.60 15.72
C VAL A 36 7.64 1.23 14.37
N ASP A 37 6.81 0.19 14.31
CA ASP A 37 6.12 -0.20 13.09
C ASP A 37 4.93 0.74 12.84
N VAL A 38 5.00 1.49 11.74
CA VAL A 38 4.00 2.45 11.29
C VAL A 38 3.36 1.90 10.01
N GLU A 39 2.04 1.78 10.03
CA GLU A 39 1.28 1.45 8.81
C GLU A 39 0.93 2.73 8.05
N ARG A 40 1.24 2.75 6.74
CA ARG A 40 0.87 3.84 5.83
C ARG A 40 0.12 3.28 4.64
N PHE A 41 -0.83 4.04 4.09
CA PHE A 41 -1.72 3.58 3.03
C PHE A 41 -1.48 4.41 1.78
N PHE A 42 -1.30 3.76 0.64
CA PHE A 42 -1.00 4.41 -0.64
C PHE A 42 -1.97 3.94 -1.72
N ILE A 43 -2.53 4.87 -2.48
CA ILE A 43 -3.27 4.56 -3.70
C ILE A 43 -2.26 4.14 -4.77
N VAL A 44 -2.30 2.88 -5.16
CA VAL A 44 -1.37 2.28 -6.12
C VAL A 44 -1.98 1.99 -7.48
N THR A 45 -3.26 2.33 -7.68
CA THR A 45 -3.98 2.21 -8.96
C THR A 45 -3.14 2.64 -10.19
N PRO A 46 -2.44 3.79 -10.21
CA PRO A 46 -1.66 4.19 -11.39
C PRO A 46 -0.34 3.40 -11.58
N TYR A 47 0.08 2.63 -10.58
CA TYR A 47 1.35 1.90 -10.58
C TYR A 47 1.20 0.39 -10.76
N ILE A 48 -0.04 -0.11 -10.78
CA ILE A 48 -0.30 -1.54 -10.95
C ILE A 48 -1.14 -1.78 -12.20
N ASP A 49 -0.78 -2.81 -12.95
CA ASP A 49 -1.65 -3.37 -13.99
C ASP A 49 -2.40 -4.56 -13.40
N ILE A 50 -3.73 -4.44 -13.35
CA ILE A 50 -4.65 -5.44 -12.80
C ILE A 50 -4.48 -6.79 -13.50
N ARG A 51 -4.11 -6.79 -14.78
CA ARG A 51 -3.93 -8.01 -15.59
C ARG A 51 -2.62 -8.74 -15.29
N SER A 52 -1.70 -8.11 -14.57
CA SER A 52 -0.37 -8.64 -14.27
C SER A 52 0.04 -8.41 -12.82
N ILE A 53 -0.92 -8.42 -11.88
CA ILE A 53 -0.61 -8.37 -10.46
C ILE A 53 0.16 -9.65 -10.09
N ASP A 54 1.45 -9.50 -9.86
CA ASP A 54 2.32 -10.56 -9.36
C ASP A 54 2.92 -10.19 -8.00
N SER A 55 3.17 -11.21 -7.19
CA SER A 55 3.72 -11.06 -5.84
C SER A 55 5.11 -10.42 -5.81
N GLU A 56 5.94 -10.63 -6.84
CA GLU A 56 7.27 -10.05 -6.94
C GLU A 56 7.20 -8.55 -7.27
N MET A 57 6.29 -8.17 -8.17
CA MET A 57 6.01 -6.77 -8.50
C MET A 57 5.50 -6.00 -7.27
N LEU A 58 4.60 -6.59 -6.47
CA LEU A 58 4.08 -5.96 -5.26
C LEU A 58 5.15 -5.80 -4.18
N LYS A 59 6.06 -6.79 -4.04
CA LYS A 59 7.23 -6.68 -3.17
C LYS A 59 8.15 -5.54 -3.62
N ASP A 60 8.46 -5.46 -4.90
CA ASP A 60 9.28 -4.38 -5.46
C ASP A 60 8.64 -2.99 -5.26
N LEU A 61 7.33 -2.88 -5.51
CA LEU A 61 6.59 -1.64 -5.26
C LEU A 61 6.63 -1.24 -3.78
N SER A 62 6.35 -2.17 -2.86
CA SER A 62 6.41 -1.90 -1.43
C SER A 62 7.81 -1.48 -0.96
N LYS A 63 8.86 -2.03 -1.58
CA LYS A 63 10.25 -1.65 -1.32
C LYS A 63 10.54 -0.24 -1.82
N LYS A 64 10.16 0.10 -3.05
CA LYS A 64 10.32 1.45 -3.62
C LYS A 64 9.61 2.52 -2.81
N ILE A 65 8.39 2.22 -2.33
CA ILE A 65 7.64 3.12 -1.44
C ILE A 65 8.39 3.35 -0.12
N ARG A 66 9.05 2.32 0.44
CA ARG A 66 9.86 2.46 1.65
C ARG A 66 11.16 3.23 1.44
N GLU A 67 11.82 3.02 0.31
CA GLU A 67 13.10 3.67 -0.01
C GLU A 67 12.94 5.15 -0.39
N ALA A 68 11.82 5.51 -1.02
CA ALA A 68 11.55 6.86 -1.48
C ALA A 68 10.08 7.27 -1.26
N PRO A 69 9.59 7.33 0.00
CA PRO A 69 8.18 7.62 0.30
C PRO A 69 7.73 8.96 -0.27
N GLU A 70 8.64 9.94 -0.34
CA GLU A 70 8.42 11.30 -0.87
C GLU A 70 7.88 11.30 -2.31
N GLN A 71 8.24 10.30 -3.11
CA GLN A 71 7.76 10.15 -4.49
C GLN A 71 6.31 9.67 -4.57
N TYR A 72 5.77 9.13 -3.47
CA TYR A 72 4.44 8.53 -3.38
C TYR A 72 3.50 9.32 -2.45
N VAL A 73 3.96 10.42 -1.82
CA VAL A 73 3.19 11.24 -0.88
C VAL A 73 1.88 11.76 -1.47
N ILE A 74 1.85 12.09 -2.77
CA ILE A 74 0.61 12.54 -3.45
C ILE A 74 -0.49 11.46 -3.47
N ASN A 75 -0.11 10.20 -3.29
CA ASN A 75 -1.02 9.06 -3.27
C ASN A 75 -1.16 8.46 -1.86
N GLU A 76 -0.47 9.01 -0.85
CA GLU A 76 -0.62 8.59 0.53
C GLU A 76 -1.97 9.08 1.06
N ILE A 77 -2.71 8.18 1.68
CA ILE A 77 -3.99 8.48 2.31
C ILE A 77 -3.93 8.14 3.80
N SER A 78 -4.66 8.90 4.61
CA SER A 78 -4.84 8.58 6.02
C SER A 78 -5.63 7.28 6.18
N LYS A 79 -5.49 6.62 7.32
CA LYS A 79 -6.30 5.46 7.69
C LYS A 79 -7.79 5.78 7.66
N GLU A 80 -8.18 6.99 8.09
CA GLU A 80 -9.57 7.46 8.06
C GLU A 80 -10.10 7.53 6.63
N ASN A 81 -9.32 8.09 5.70
CA ASN A 81 -9.69 8.11 4.28
C ASN A 81 -9.77 6.69 3.72
N PHE A 82 -8.82 5.82 4.05
CA PHE A 82 -8.90 4.40 3.68
C PHE A 82 -10.16 3.73 4.24
N GLU A 83 -10.62 4.10 5.44
CA GLU A 83 -11.85 3.56 6.01
C GLU A 83 -13.12 4.02 5.27
N LEU A 84 -13.09 5.22 4.69
CA LEU A 84 -14.19 5.84 3.96
C LEU A 84 -14.31 5.41 2.49
N ILE A 85 -13.24 4.86 1.90
CA ILE A 85 -13.24 4.27 0.54
C ILE A 85 -13.95 2.91 0.54
#